data_AF-A0A1F8TP06-F1
#
_entry.id   AF-A0A1F8TP06-F1
#
_cell.length_a   1.000
_cell.length_b   1.000
_cell.length_c   1.000
_cell.angle_alpha   90.00
_cell.angle_beta   90.00
_cell.angle_gamma   90.00
#
_symmetry.space_group_name_H-M   'P 1'
#
loop_
_entity.id
_entity.type
_entity.pdbx_description
1 polymer ?
#
loop_
_entity_poly.entity_id
_entity_poly.type
_entity_poly.pdbx_seq_one_letter_code
_entity_poly.pdbx_strand_id
1 'polypeptide(L)'
;MEGILETLAEIDRRLYLGITSSRNQVTAILAVLFALANTLGVVWWLFGLAGMRARGLGRRGLSIVLTVAVGLASAWIVADLLKLVFRRPRPFDVLADAPEILIAPPGDFAFPSGDTAGAFGAAVALGFALPRLRWLAILVASGIALARIAVGVHWPSDVLAGASIGVAFGAAAPWIVAEIQRRLPWAIYVVPHTHWDREWYVRFEVYRDRLVRMVSKLLDLLERDPAFTAFTFDGQTIAIEDHLAKRPEDRPRIERLVRADRLLVGPWYVLADYLLVSGESIVRNFQEGLRVAGELGRAMRVCYVADPFGHPAQMPQLVRGFGYSTYVFARGVGDEGEELGSEFQWEAPSGDRVLASHQVAHYDNALPLVGEGEEDAAALRRRVRRVLPRLMRVTGPYAQSPRLLFMVGTDHTEPYERLPEAIAAIAAAQPRSVPRISGLESFALSLPTPRGVLTGEMIAGKYRPILRGVNSTRVWIKQANAECERLLLERCEPLDALGGGTERERIRALWRTLLENHPHDSICGCGIDAVHDLDMRPRFDRVLADGEELARDLAGRLAGPGDRDVVWSALPWERRGVVEIGGRPTLCGRPRTA
;
A
#
# COMPACT_ATOMS: atom_id res chain seq x y z
N MET A 1 9.03 11.18 -52.29
CA MET A 1 9.19 11.84 -50.97
C MET A 1 8.75 13.30 -51.03
N GLU A 2 9.10 14.03 -52.10
CA GLU A 2 8.68 15.44 -52.33
C GLU A 2 7.16 15.65 -52.30
N GLY A 3 6.37 14.86 -53.04
CA GLY A 3 4.91 15.03 -53.05
C GLY A 3 4.19 14.82 -51.70
N ILE A 4 4.79 14.06 -50.77
CA ILE A 4 4.24 13.89 -49.41
C ILE A 4 4.49 15.16 -48.58
N LEU A 5 5.67 15.76 -48.69
CA LEU A 5 6.03 16.97 -47.95
C LEU A 5 5.22 18.18 -48.44
N GLU A 6 4.98 18.28 -49.75
CA GLU A 6 4.11 19.31 -50.34
C GLU A 6 2.66 19.15 -49.86
N THR A 7 2.15 17.91 -49.86
CA THR A 7 0.80 17.63 -49.36
C THR A 7 0.67 18.00 -47.88
N LEU A 8 1.67 17.66 -47.05
CA LEU A 8 1.69 18.03 -45.64
C LEU A 8 1.74 19.54 -45.43
N ALA A 9 2.58 20.25 -46.20
CA ALA A 9 2.68 21.71 -46.14
C ALA A 9 1.35 22.39 -46.52
N GLU A 10 0.65 21.87 -47.53
CA GLU A 10 -0.65 22.38 -47.95
C GLU A 10 -1.74 22.13 -46.89
N ILE A 11 -1.76 20.94 -46.27
CA ILE A 11 -2.67 20.65 -45.15
C ILE A 11 -2.41 21.64 -44.00
N ASP A 12 -1.14 21.84 -43.64
CA ASP A 12 -0.73 22.72 -42.55
C ASP A 12 -1.15 24.18 -42.82
N ARG A 13 -0.99 24.63 -44.07
CA ARG A 13 -1.43 25.95 -44.52
C ARG A 13 -2.94 26.11 -44.43
N ARG A 14 -3.71 25.14 -44.94
CA ARG A 14 -5.19 25.18 -44.89
C ARG A 14 -5.72 25.18 -43.46
N LEU A 15 -5.14 24.36 -42.59
CA LEU A 15 -5.50 24.31 -41.18
C LEU A 15 -5.16 25.62 -40.45
N TYR A 16 -3.96 26.16 -40.68
CA TYR A 16 -3.55 27.46 -40.13
C TYR A 16 -4.52 28.57 -40.56
N LEU A 17 -4.78 28.70 -41.86
CA LEU A 17 -5.69 29.71 -42.39
C LEU A 17 -7.11 29.50 -41.89
N GLY A 18 -7.59 28.27 -41.83
CA GLY A 18 -8.91 27.95 -41.27
C GLY A 18 -9.06 28.44 -39.84
N ILE A 19 -8.11 28.13 -38.96
CA ILE A 19 -8.13 28.52 -37.54
C ILE A 19 -7.99 30.04 -37.35
N THR A 20 -7.09 30.67 -38.10
CA THR A 20 -6.80 32.11 -37.94
C THR A 20 -7.82 33.01 -38.63
N SER A 21 -8.42 32.58 -39.74
CA SER A 21 -9.50 33.32 -40.40
C SER A 21 -10.85 33.19 -39.67
N SER A 22 -11.08 32.10 -38.93
CA SER A 22 -12.31 31.90 -38.16
C SER A 22 -12.32 32.61 -36.81
N ARG A 23 -11.31 33.44 -36.48
CA ARG A 23 -11.21 34.11 -35.18
C ARG A 23 -12.30 35.15 -35.03
N ASN A 24 -13.00 35.10 -33.90
CA ASN A 24 -13.83 36.19 -33.39
C ASN A 24 -13.16 36.84 -32.16
N GLN A 25 -13.74 37.93 -31.66
CA GLN A 25 -13.21 38.69 -30.53
C GLN A 25 -12.98 37.81 -29.28
N VAL A 26 -13.89 36.89 -28.98
CA VAL A 26 -13.78 35.98 -27.83
C VAL A 26 -12.61 35.03 -28.00
N THR A 27 -12.51 34.36 -29.15
CA THR A 27 -11.42 33.41 -29.43
C THR A 27 -10.06 34.08 -29.51
N ALA A 28 -9.99 35.33 -29.98
CA ALA A 28 -8.77 36.13 -30.01
C ALA A 28 -8.31 36.48 -28.59
N ILE A 29 -9.22 36.96 -27.74
CA ILE A 29 -8.93 37.24 -26.32
C ILE A 29 -8.45 35.97 -25.62
N LEU A 30 -9.15 34.85 -25.79
CA LEU A 30 -8.76 33.57 -25.19
C LEU A 30 -7.37 33.12 -25.66
N ALA A 31 -7.08 33.21 -26.96
CA ALA A 31 -5.77 32.84 -27.50
C ALA A 31 -4.64 33.70 -26.89
N VAL A 32 -4.85 35.01 -26.75
CA VAL A 32 -3.89 35.91 -26.09
C VAL A 32 -3.75 35.56 -24.61
N LEU A 33 -4.84 35.31 -23.89
CA LEU A 33 -4.80 34.93 -22.47
C LEU A 33 -4.03 33.62 -22.25
N PHE A 34 -4.26 32.59 -23.08
CA PHE A 34 -3.51 31.33 -23.00
C PHE A 34 -2.03 31.51 -23.34
N ALA A 35 -1.71 32.34 -24.34
CA ALA A 35 -0.33 32.67 -24.68
C ALA A 35 0.37 33.40 -23.51
N LEU A 36 -0.31 34.38 -22.89
CA LEU A 36 0.20 35.12 -21.74
C LEU A 36 0.36 34.22 -20.50
N ALA A 37 -0.60 33.35 -20.21
CA ALA A 37 -0.55 32.44 -19.06
C ALA A 37 0.62 31.44 -19.12
N ASN A 38 1.09 31.11 -20.33
CA ASN A 38 2.26 30.26 -20.54
C ASN A 38 3.58 31.04 -20.60
N THR A 39 3.56 32.37 -20.46
CA THR A 39 4.79 33.18 -20.44
C THR A 39 5.70 32.68 -19.33
N LEU A 40 6.92 32.24 -19.67
CA LEU A 40 7.87 31.60 -18.75
C LEU A 40 7.30 30.39 -17.97
N GLY A 41 6.19 29.81 -18.43
CA GLY A 41 5.49 28.71 -17.77
C GLY A 41 4.83 29.06 -16.44
N VAL A 42 4.45 30.33 -16.18
CA VAL A 42 3.85 30.79 -14.91
C VAL A 42 2.72 29.89 -14.43
N VAL A 43 1.79 29.49 -15.31
CA VAL A 43 0.68 28.58 -14.94
C VAL A 43 1.17 27.24 -14.36
N TRP A 44 2.28 26.71 -14.87
CA TRP A 44 2.86 25.45 -14.41
C TRP A 44 3.57 25.61 -13.07
N TRP A 45 4.22 26.75 -12.83
CA TRP A 45 4.78 27.09 -11.52
C TRP A 45 3.67 27.20 -10.46
N LEU A 46 2.54 27.82 -10.79
CA LEU A 46 1.39 27.90 -9.89
C LEU A 46 0.85 26.50 -9.54
N PHE A 47 0.66 25.62 -10.53
CA PHE A 47 0.24 24.24 -10.27
C PHE A 47 1.26 23.47 -9.42
N GLY A 48 2.56 23.59 -9.72
CA GLY A 48 3.63 22.94 -8.96
C GLY A 48 3.69 23.42 -7.51
N LEU A 49 3.62 24.74 -7.29
CA LEU A 49 3.66 25.35 -5.96
C LEU A 49 2.39 25.05 -5.15
N ALA A 50 1.21 25.05 -5.79
CA ALA A 50 -0.04 24.62 -5.15
C ALA A 50 0.03 23.15 -4.74
N GLY A 51 0.55 22.28 -5.60
CA GLY A 51 0.83 20.87 -5.31
C GLY A 51 1.79 20.69 -4.13
N MET A 52 2.90 21.43 -4.12
CA MET A 52 3.86 21.43 -3.00
C MET A 52 3.20 21.90 -1.70
N ARG A 53 2.40 22.97 -1.73
CA ARG A 53 1.70 23.46 -0.54
C ARG A 53 0.70 22.43 0.00
N ALA A 54 -0.07 21.79 -0.88
CA ALA A 54 -1.04 20.77 -0.51
C ALA A 54 -0.38 19.52 0.09
N ARG A 55 0.83 19.16 -0.37
CA ARG A 55 1.56 17.95 0.08
C ARG A 55 2.63 18.22 1.14
N GLY A 56 2.86 19.49 1.48
CA GLY A 56 3.85 19.93 2.46
C GLY A 56 5.21 20.28 1.86
N LEU A 57 5.95 21.14 2.55
CA LEU A 57 7.24 21.69 2.09
C LEU A 57 8.42 20.70 2.22
N GLY A 58 8.14 19.40 2.37
CA GLY A 58 9.15 18.35 2.48
C GLY A 58 9.71 17.92 1.12
N ARG A 59 10.51 16.85 1.12
CA ARG A 59 11.15 16.32 -0.10
C ARG A 59 10.16 15.97 -1.20
N ARG A 60 8.99 15.42 -0.84
CA ARG A 60 7.93 15.07 -1.80
C ARG A 60 7.29 16.31 -2.44
N GLY A 61 6.94 17.32 -1.64
CA GLY A 61 6.40 18.57 -2.20
C GLY A 61 7.38 19.25 -3.15
N LEU A 62 8.66 19.30 -2.76
CA LEU A 62 9.72 19.82 -3.61
C LEU A 62 9.91 19.00 -4.89
N SER A 63 9.74 17.67 -4.83
CA SER A 63 9.86 16.82 -6.01
C SER A 63 8.75 17.03 -7.02
N ILE A 64 7.54 17.44 -6.60
CA ILE A 64 6.47 17.83 -7.52
C ILE A 64 6.94 19.03 -8.35
N VAL A 65 7.41 20.09 -7.69
CA VAL A 65 7.90 21.31 -8.37
C VAL A 65 9.06 20.98 -9.29
N LEU A 66 10.01 20.18 -8.81
CA LEU A 66 11.17 19.77 -9.60
C LEU A 66 10.77 18.92 -10.82
N THR A 67 9.76 18.06 -10.68
CA THR A 67 9.26 17.20 -11.77
C THR A 67 8.60 18.06 -12.86
N VAL A 68 7.76 19.02 -12.46
CA VAL A 68 7.18 20.01 -13.39
C VAL A 68 8.27 20.83 -14.06
N ALA A 69 9.25 21.32 -13.29
CA ALA A 69 10.37 22.11 -13.81
C ALA A 69 11.21 21.34 -14.84
N VAL A 70 11.56 20.09 -14.53
CA VAL A 70 12.33 19.23 -15.45
C VAL A 70 11.51 18.93 -16.70
N GLY A 71 10.23 18.60 -16.57
CA GLY A 71 9.35 18.36 -17.72
C GLY A 71 9.23 19.58 -18.64
N LEU A 72 9.00 20.76 -18.05
CA LEU A 72 8.94 22.04 -18.75
C LEU A 72 10.26 22.37 -19.46
N ALA A 73 11.36 22.41 -18.71
CA ALA A 73 12.64 22.88 -19.20
C ALA A 73 13.25 21.93 -20.22
N SER A 74 13.22 20.61 -19.97
CA SER A 74 13.82 19.64 -20.88
C SER A 74 13.10 19.60 -22.24
N ALA A 75 11.76 19.63 -22.23
CA ALA A 75 10.99 19.67 -23.47
C ALA A 75 11.21 20.97 -24.26
N TRP A 76 11.24 22.11 -23.57
CA TRP A 76 11.49 23.42 -24.17
C TRP A 76 12.90 23.53 -24.77
N ILE A 77 13.94 23.13 -24.03
CA ILE A 77 15.33 23.15 -24.51
C ILE A 77 15.49 22.28 -25.76
N VAL A 78 14.92 21.08 -25.76
CA VAL A 78 15.00 20.17 -26.91
C VAL A 78 14.29 20.75 -28.13
N ALA A 79 13.12 21.35 -27.94
CA ALA A 79 12.42 22.03 -29.02
C ALA A 79 13.25 23.18 -29.61
N ASP A 80 13.85 24.02 -28.77
CA ASP A 80 14.67 25.14 -29.22
C ASP A 80 15.97 24.72 -29.89
N LEU A 81 16.61 23.62 -29.45
CA LEU A 81 17.76 23.06 -30.15
C LEU A 81 17.37 22.53 -31.55
N LEU A 82 16.21 21.89 -31.68
CA LEU A 82 15.73 21.40 -32.97
C LEU A 82 15.40 22.53 -33.95
N LYS A 83 15.00 23.72 -33.47
CA LYS A 83 14.82 24.90 -34.33
C LYS A 83 16.08 25.28 -35.09
N LEU A 84 17.26 25.13 -34.48
CA LEU A 84 18.55 25.43 -35.11
C LEU A 84 18.87 24.47 -36.27
N VAL A 85 18.28 23.27 -36.24
CA VAL A 85 18.44 22.22 -37.25
C VAL A 85 17.45 22.43 -38.40
N PHE A 86 16.14 22.55 -38.10
CA PHE A 86 15.10 22.59 -39.13
C PHE A 86 14.91 23.97 -39.77
N ARG A 87 15.13 25.04 -39.00
CA ARG A 87 15.07 26.43 -39.47
C ARG A 87 13.80 26.80 -40.26
N ARG A 88 12.67 26.19 -39.91
CA ARG A 88 11.40 26.41 -40.61
C ARG A 88 10.92 27.86 -40.40
N PRO A 89 10.52 28.59 -41.46
CA PRO A 89 9.99 29.94 -41.32
C PRO A 89 8.58 29.95 -40.71
N ARG A 90 8.21 31.05 -40.05
CA ARG A 90 6.88 31.20 -39.42
C ARG A 90 5.82 31.55 -40.46
N PRO A 91 4.52 31.30 -40.18
CA PRO A 91 3.45 31.60 -41.12
C PRO A 91 3.46 33.05 -41.63
N PHE A 92 3.72 33.99 -40.74
CA PHE A 92 3.76 35.42 -41.08
C PHE A 92 5.00 35.86 -41.86
N ASP A 93 6.06 35.03 -41.92
CA ASP A 93 7.26 35.34 -42.72
C ASP A 93 7.06 34.98 -44.21
N VAL A 94 6.17 34.03 -44.50
CA VAL A 94 6.03 33.44 -45.84
C VAL A 94 4.68 33.67 -46.50
N LEU A 95 3.63 33.99 -45.73
CA LEU A 95 2.31 34.31 -46.28
C LEU A 95 2.20 35.82 -46.47
N ALA A 96 2.11 36.27 -47.72
CA ALA A 96 1.96 37.69 -48.06
C ALA A 96 0.68 38.31 -47.46
N ASP A 97 -0.41 37.53 -47.39
CA ASP A 97 -1.70 37.92 -46.80
C ASP A 97 -1.95 37.21 -45.46
N ALA A 98 -0.92 37.09 -44.62
CA ALA A 98 -1.05 36.46 -43.31
C ALA A 98 -2.10 37.17 -42.45
N PRO A 99 -3.03 36.43 -41.80
CA PRO A 99 -3.95 37.02 -40.83
C PRO A 99 -3.21 37.72 -39.68
N GLU A 100 -3.83 38.76 -39.10
CA GLU A 100 -3.20 39.59 -38.06
C GLU A 100 -2.63 38.76 -36.89
N ILE A 101 -1.40 39.07 -36.49
CA ILE A 101 -0.72 38.45 -35.34
C ILE A 101 -1.20 39.14 -34.06
N LEU A 102 -1.64 38.36 -33.08
CA LEU A 102 -2.26 38.91 -31.85
C LEU A 102 -1.26 39.15 -30.70
N ILE A 103 0.01 38.78 -30.90
CA ILE A 103 1.09 38.92 -29.92
C ILE A 103 2.34 39.45 -30.61
N ALA A 104 3.35 39.87 -29.83
CA ALA A 104 4.64 40.28 -30.37
C ALA A 104 5.26 39.15 -31.25
N PRO A 105 5.67 39.44 -32.50
CA PRO A 105 6.25 38.45 -33.40
C PRO A 105 7.56 37.87 -32.81
N PRO A 106 7.68 36.55 -32.65
CA PRO A 106 8.94 35.95 -32.20
C PRO A 106 10.02 36.04 -33.28
N GLY A 107 11.27 36.30 -32.88
CA GLY A 107 12.41 36.45 -33.81
C GLY A 107 13.15 35.16 -34.19
N ASP A 108 12.65 33.99 -33.77
CA ASP A 108 13.26 32.67 -33.98
C ASP A 108 12.43 31.77 -34.92
N PHE A 109 12.93 30.58 -35.25
CA PHE A 109 12.28 29.65 -36.19
C PHE A 109 11.00 28.99 -35.62
N ALA A 110 10.14 28.52 -36.51
CA ALA A 110 8.81 28.00 -36.18
C ALA A 110 8.80 26.57 -35.62
N PHE A 111 9.59 25.66 -36.20
CA PHE A 111 9.50 24.22 -35.92
C PHE A 111 10.62 23.73 -34.99
N PRO A 112 10.30 22.94 -33.94
CA PRO A 112 8.97 22.72 -33.35
C PRO A 112 8.55 23.88 -32.40
N SER A 113 7.28 23.91 -31.99
CA SER A 113 6.79 24.93 -31.06
C SER A 113 7.31 24.70 -29.63
N GLY A 114 8.24 25.54 -29.18
CA GLY A 114 8.83 25.48 -27.84
C GLY A 114 7.83 25.68 -26.71
N ASP A 115 6.93 26.67 -26.81
CA ASP A 115 5.85 26.90 -25.83
C ASP A 115 4.95 25.67 -25.66
N THR A 116 4.60 25.04 -26.78
CA THR A 116 3.79 23.82 -26.78
C THR A 116 4.54 22.65 -26.16
N ALA A 117 5.81 22.47 -26.51
CA ALA A 117 6.65 21.43 -25.93
C ALA A 117 6.78 21.58 -24.42
N GLY A 118 7.10 22.79 -23.95
CA GLY A 118 7.17 23.10 -22.54
C GLY A 118 5.83 22.85 -21.82
N ALA A 119 4.71 23.31 -22.39
CA ALA A 119 3.38 23.14 -21.81
C ALA A 119 2.98 21.67 -21.66
N PHE A 120 3.15 20.86 -22.71
CA PHE A 120 2.87 19.41 -22.64
C PHE A 120 3.87 18.68 -21.73
N GLY A 121 5.14 19.10 -21.72
CA GLY A 121 6.16 18.59 -20.79
C GLY A 121 5.78 18.79 -19.33
N ALA A 122 5.38 20.01 -18.97
CA ALA A 122 4.91 20.33 -17.64
C ALA A 122 3.59 19.60 -17.29
N ALA A 123 2.63 19.56 -18.21
CA ALA A 123 1.32 18.94 -17.99
C ALA A 123 1.41 17.44 -17.75
N VAL A 124 2.18 16.71 -18.58
CA VAL A 124 2.39 15.28 -18.40
C VAL A 124 3.15 15.01 -17.12
N ALA A 125 4.21 15.76 -16.83
CA ALA A 125 4.99 15.63 -15.59
C ALA A 125 4.12 15.87 -14.34
N LEU A 126 3.28 16.92 -14.36
CA LEU A 126 2.30 17.21 -13.31
C LEU A 126 1.29 16.07 -13.16
N GLY A 127 0.81 15.49 -14.27
CA GLY A 127 -0.14 14.39 -14.27
C GLY A 127 0.41 13.09 -13.68
N PHE A 128 1.72 12.89 -13.64
CA PHE A 128 2.36 11.81 -12.87
C PHE A 128 2.44 12.15 -11.38
N ALA A 129 2.78 13.39 -11.05
CA ALA A 129 2.92 13.83 -9.66
C ALA A 129 1.58 14.03 -8.92
N LEU A 130 0.53 14.40 -9.66
CA LEU A 130 -0.82 14.71 -9.17
C LEU A 130 -1.88 14.13 -10.14
N PRO A 131 -2.19 12.82 -10.06
CA PRO A 131 -3.10 12.16 -10.99
C PRO A 131 -4.49 12.80 -11.11
N ARG A 132 -5.06 13.30 -10.00
CA ARG A 132 -6.34 14.04 -10.01
C ARG A 132 -6.36 15.27 -10.93
N LEU A 133 -5.22 15.92 -11.15
CA LEU A 133 -5.12 17.11 -12.01
C LEU A 133 -4.67 16.78 -13.44
N ARG A 134 -4.41 15.51 -13.78
CA ARG A 134 -3.85 15.09 -15.07
C ARG A 134 -4.65 15.63 -16.25
N TRP A 135 -5.95 15.36 -16.27
CA TRP A 135 -6.78 15.75 -17.41
C TRP A 135 -6.98 17.26 -17.51
N LEU A 136 -7.06 17.96 -16.38
CA LEU A 136 -7.08 19.43 -16.35
C LEU A 136 -5.77 20.01 -16.91
N ALA A 137 -4.62 19.46 -16.52
CA ALA A 137 -3.32 19.88 -17.01
C ALA A 137 -3.19 19.68 -18.52
N ILE A 138 -3.62 18.52 -19.05
CA ILE A 138 -3.62 18.25 -20.49
C ILE A 138 -4.57 19.19 -21.23
N LEU A 139 -5.73 19.52 -20.67
CA LEU A 139 -6.66 20.48 -21.25
C LEU A 139 -6.04 21.88 -21.35
N VAL A 140 -5.37 22.35 -20.29
CA VAL A 140 -4.66 23.64 -20.28
C VAL A 140 -3.53 23.66 -21.31
N ALA A 141 -2.71 22.60 -21.38
CA ALA A 141 -1.65 22.50 -22.39
C ALA A 141 -2.21 22.48 -23.82
N SER A 142 -3.34 21.81 -24.04
CA SER A 142 -4.04 21.79 -25.33
C SER A 142 -4.58 23.18 -25.72
N GLY A 143 -5.10 23.94 -24.74
CA GLY A 143 -5.48 25.33 -24.92
C GLY A 143 -4.31 26.21 -25.33
N ILE A 144 -3.15 26.05 -24.68
CA ILE A 144 -1.90 26.74 -25.03
C ILE A 144 -1.45 26.39 -26.46
N ALA A 145 -1.45 25.10 -26.81
CA ALA A 145 -1.12 24.62 -28.15
C ALA A 145 -1.99 25.26 -29.24
N LEU A 146 -3.32 25.23 -29.06
CA LEU A 146 -4.25 25.83 -30.01
C LEU A 146 -4.06 27.36 -30.07
N ALA A 147 -3.80 28.00 -28.94
CA ALA A 147 -3.52 29.43 -28.87
C ALA A 147 -2.29 29.81 -29.70
N ARG A 148 -1.24 28.98 -29.77
CA ARG A 148 -0.05 29.26 -30.61
C ARG A 148 -0.38 29.33 -32.11
N ILE A 149 -1.38 28.58 -32.57
CA ILE A 149 -1.88 28.66 -33.95
C ILE A 149 -2.77 29.90 -34.09
N ALA A 150 -3.72 30.08 -33.16
CA ALA A 150 -4.70 31.17 -33.22
C ALA A 150 -4.09 32.57 -33.08
N VAL A 151 -3.01 32.76 -32.33
CA VAL A 151 -2.29 34.06 -32.30
C VAL A 151 -1.44 34.31 -33.54
N GLY A 152 -1.34 33.33 -34.44
CA GLY A 152 -0.77 33.49 -35.78
C GLY A 152 0.71 33.11 -35.93
N VAL A 153 1.36 32.56 -34.90
CA VAL A 153 2.83 32.45 -34.84
C VAL A 153 3.40 31.07 -35.17
N HIS A 154 2.59 30.01 -35.20
CA HIS A 154 3.04 28.64 -35.51
C HIS A 154 2.11 27.92 -36.47
N TRP A 155 2.68 27.00 -37.24
CA TRP A 155 1.92 26.04 -38.02
C TRP A 155 1.35 24.92 -37.13
N PRO A 156 0.17 24.34 -37.46
CA PRO A 156 -0.38 23.19 -36.75
C PRO A 156 0.60 22.03 -36.54
N SER A 157 1.42 21.69 -37.53
CA SER A 157 2.42 20.61 -37.38
C SER A 157 3.58 20.98 -36.44
N ASP A 158 3.95 22.27 -36.30
CA ASP A 158 4.93 22.72 -35.30
C ASP A 158 4.42 22.43 -33.88
N VAL A 159 3.11 22.66 -33.68
CA VAL A 159 2.41 22.46 -32.41
C VAL A 159 2.27 20.97 -32.11
N LEU A 160 1.91 20.15 -33.10
CA LEU A 160 1.86 18.69 -32.94
C LEU A 160 3.23 18.11 -32.58
N ALA A 161 4.30 18.52 -33.28
CA ALA A 161 5.65 18.09 -32.96
C ALA A 161 6.09 18.56 -31.57
N GLY A 162 5.78 19.81 -31.21
CA GLY A 162 6.00 20.33 -29.86
C GLY A 162 5.30 19.48 -28.81
N ALA A 163 4.01 19.17 -29.00
CA ALA A 163 3.24 18.34 -28.08
C ALA A 163 3.84 16.94 -27.93
N SER A 164 4.28 16.29 -29.02
CA SER A 164 4.94 14.98 -28.97
C SER A 164 6.25 15.01 -28.16
N ILE A 165 7.09 16.04 -28.36
CA ILE A 165 8.31 16.25 -27.56
C ILE A 165 7.92 16.45 -26.08
N GLY A 166 6.94 17.32 -25.82
CA GLY A 166 6.43 17.57 -24.48
C GLY A 166 5.97 16.29 -23.78
N VAL A 167 5.17 15.46 -24.43
CA VAL A 167 4.71 14.18 -23.87
C VAL A 167 5.88 13.26 -23.52
N ALA A 168 6.86 13.11 -24.42
CA ALA A 168 8.01 12.24 -24.19
C ALA A 168 8.87 12.71 -23.00
N PHE A 169 9.24 13.99 -22.97
CA PHE A 169 10.09 14.55 -21.91
C PHE A 169 9.35 14.73 -20.58
N GLY A 170 8.05 15.05 -20.63
CA GLY A 170 7.19 15.08 -19.46
C GLY A 170 7.03 13.70 -18.82
N ALA A 171 6.92 12.63 -19.61
CA ALA A 171 6.88 11.26 -19.10
C ALA A 171 8.24 10.79 -18.52
N ALA A 172 9.36 11.32 -19.04
CA ALA A 172 10.69 11.04 -18.52
C ALA A 172 11.03 11.83 -17.24
N ALA A 173 10.35 12.96 -16.98
CA ALA A 173 10.68 13.86 -15.88
C ALA A 173 10.63 13.20 -14.49
N PRO A 174 9.61 12.40 -14.10
CA PRO A 174 9.60 11.70 -12.82
C PRO A 174 10.80 10.78 -12.63
N TRP A 175 11.25 10.11 -13.70
CA TRP A 175 12.42 9.24 -13.68
C TRP A 175 13.72 10.02 -13.47
N ILE A 176 13.87 11.16 -14.16
CA ILE A 176 15.03 12.05 -13.99
C ILE A 176 15.08 12.57 -12.54
N VAL A 177 13.94 13.01 -12.01
CA VAL A 177 13.84 13.49 -10.63
C VAL A 177 14.14 12.38 -9.63
N ALA A 178 13.64 11.16 -9.84
CA ALA A 178 13.97 10.02 -9.00
C ALA A 178 15.47 9.72 -8.99
N GLU A 179 16.15 9.83 -10.14
CA GLU A 179 17.61 9.64 -10.22
C GLU A 179 18.39 10.75 -9.47
N ILE A 180 17.90 12.00 -9.52
CA ILE A 180 18.48 13.10 -8.72
C ILE A 180 18.26 12.84 -7.23
N GLN A 181 17.03 12.55 -6.81
CA GLN A 181 16.66 12.32 -5.41
C GLN A 181 17.43 11.17 -4.79
N ARG A 182 17.68 10.13 -5.58
CA ARG A 182 18.47 8.98 -5.13
C ARG A 182 19.86 9.39 -4.63
N ARG A 183 20.47 10.43 -5.18
CA ARG A 183 21.83 10.90 -4.78
C ARG A 183 21.84 11.76 -3.52
N LEU A 184 20.66 12.07 -2.97
CA LEU A 184 20.53 12.79 -1.71
C LEU A 184 20.86 11.86 -0.51
N PRO A 185 21.12 12.43 0.68
CA PRO A 185 21.28 11.64 1.90
C PRO A 185 19.98 10.93 2.31
N TRP A 186 20.06 9.66 2.68
CA TRP A 186 18.93 8.86 3.19
C TRP A 186 19.31 8.11 4.47
N ALA A 187 18.38 7.99 5.40
CA ALA A 187 18.43 6.96 6.44
C ALA A 187 17.73 5.72 5.88
N ILE A 188 18.46 4.60 5.75
CA ILE A 188 17.95 3.37 5.15
C ILE A 188 17.76 2.33 6.26
N TYR A 189 16.51 1.98 6.52
CA TYR A 189 16.12 0.98 7.51
C TYR A 189 15.95 -0.34 6.79
N VAL A 190 16.90 -1.24 7.00
CA VAL A 190 16.88 -2.59 6.41
C VAL A 190 16.31 -3.53 7.46
N VAL A 191 15.12 -4.05 7.21
CA VAL A 191 14.37 -4.91 8.12
C VAL A 191 14.42 -6.34 7.61
N PRO A 192 15.23 -7.22 8.22
CA PRO A 192 15.13 -8.64 7.94
C PRO A 192 13.85 -9.19 8.56
N HIS A 193 13.15 -9.98 7.76
CA HIS A 193 11.89 -10.60 8.17
C HIS A 193 11.68 -11.91 7.43
N THR A 194 10.60 -12.58 7.78
CA THR A 194 10.04 -13.70 7.04
C THR A 194 8.54 -13.48 7.00
N HIS A 195 7.90 -13.83 5.88
CA HIS A 195 6.45 -13.98 5.84
C HIS A 195 6.13 -15.46 5.95
N TRP A 196 5.36 -15.87 6.95
CA TRP A 196 5.18 -17.28 7.27
C TRP A 196 3.72 -17.70 7.24
N ASP A 197 3.25 -18.08 6.05
CA ASP A 197 1.94 -18.71 5.91
C ASP A 197 1.95 -20.04 6.66
N ARG A 198 1.00 -20.18 7.59
CA ARG A 198 0.93 -21.33 8.48
C ARG A 198 0.59 -22.62 7.74
N GLU A 199 -0.17 -22.50 6.66
CA GLU A 199 -0.60 -23.57 5.76
C GLU A 199 -1.08 -22.94 4.43
N TRP A 200 -0.67 -23.49 3.27
CA TRP A 200 -1.02 -22.91 1.96
C TRP A 200 -0.99 -23.96 0.83
N TYR A 201 0.05 -23.97 -0.01
CA TYR A 201 0.27 -25.03 -1.00
C TYR A 201 0.91 -26.29 -0.39
N VAL A 202 1.21 -26.25 0.91
CA VAL A 202 1.66 -27.37 1.73
C VAL A 202 0.86 -27.38 3.04
N ARG A 203 0.61 -28.57 3.57
CA ARG A 203 -0.05 -28.79 4.87
C ARG A 203 0.74 -28.23 6.05
N PHE A 204 0.01 -27.92 7.13
CA PHE A 204 0.52 -27.33 8.37
C PHE A 204 1.76 -28.04 8.93
N GLU A 205 1.70 -29.35 9.20
CA GLU A 205 2.82 -30.03 9.89
C GLU A 205 4.13 -30.03 9.06
N VAL A 206 4.06 -29.97 7.73
CA VAL A 206 5.26 -29.88 6.89
C VAL A 206 5.84 -28.47 6.93
N TYR A 207 5.01 -27.43 6.91
CA TYR A 207 5.47 -26.06 7.14
C TYR A 207 5.99 -25.88 8.56
N ARG A 208 5.38 -26.49 9.57
CA ARG A 208 5.86 -26.47 10.95
C ARG A 208 7.25 -27.08 11.10
N ASP A 209 7.55 -28.15 10.38
CA ASP A 209 8.90 -28.74 10.35
C ASP A 209 9.94 -27.79 9.73
N ARG A 210 9.57 -27.06 8.66
CA ARG A 210 10.43 -26.00 8.09
C ARG A 210 10.60 -24.81 9.04
N LEU A 211 9.52 -24.42 9.72
CA LEU A 211 9.48 -23.33 10.69
C LEU A 211 10.44 -23.60 11.83
N VAL A 212 10.42 -24.81 12.38
CA VAL A 212 11.31 -25.20 13.48
C VAL A 212 12.78 -25.08 13.09
N ARG A 213 13.15 -25.51 11.87
CA ARG A 213 14.52 -25.35 11.38
C ARG A 213 14.88 -23.88 11.18
N MET A 214 14.00 -23.09 10.59
CA MET A 214 14.23 -21.67 10.33
C MET A 214 14.37 -20.88 11.63
N VAL A 215 13.48 -21.08 12.60
CA VAL A 215 13.54 -20.42 13.91
C VAL A 215 14.80 -20.82 14.65
N SER A 216 15.19 -22.10 14.68
CA SER A 216 16.45 -22.48 15.34
C SER A 216 17.67 -21.80 14.71
N LYS A 217 17.77 -21.76 13.38
CA LYS A 217 18.83 -21.01 12.67
C LYS A 217 18.81 -19.52 13.02
N LEU A 218 17.62 -18.92 13.10
CA LEU A 218 17.44 -17.52 13.47
C LEU A 218 17.94 -17.24 14.90
N LEU A 219 17.58 -18.10 15.87
CA LEU A 219 18.03 -17.94 17.26
C LEU A 219 19.56 -18.05 17.35
N ASP A 220 20.15 -19.04 16.67
CA ASP A 220 21.61 -19.21 16.63
C ASP A 220 22.30 -17.99 16.00
N LEU A 221 21.76 -17.46 14.89
CA LEU A 221 22.29 -16.26 14.24
C LEU A 221 22.21 -15.03 15.14
N LEU A 222 21.05 -14.77 15.75
CA LEU A 222 20.88 -13.65 16.65
C LEU A 222 21.84 -13.79 17.84
N GLU A 223 21.96 -14.95 18.46
CA GLU A 223 22.85 -15.10 19.61
C GLU A 223 24.34 -14.97 19.26
N ARG A 224 24.75 -15.48 18.09
CA ARG A 224 26.15 -15.52 17.65
C ARG A 224 26.66 -14.19 17.10
N ASP A 225 25.86 -13.49 16.30
CA ASP A 225 26.30 -12.28 15.58
C ASP A 225 25.68 -11.01 16.17
N PRO A 226 26.45 -10.19 16.92
CA PRO A 226 25.95 -8.93 17.47
C PRO A 226 25.71 -7.86 16.39
N ALA A 227 26.28 -7.99 15.18
CA ALA A 227 26.05 -7.07 14.08
C ALA A 227 24.66 -7.27 13.44
N PHE A 228 24.06 -8.46 13.58
CA PHE A 228 22.68 -8.72 13.18
C PHE A 228 21.71 -8.22 14.27
N THR A 229 21.39 -6.92 14.22
CA THR A 229 20.80 -6.23 15.38
C THR A 229 19.35 -6.59 15.69
N ALA A 230 18.52 -6.90 14.70
CA ALA A 230 17.09 -7.17 14.88
C ALA A 230 16.53 -8.06 13.77
N PHE A 231 15.46 -8.79 14.07
CA PHE A 231 14.64 -9.56 13.13
C PHE A 231 13.15 -9.36 13.41
N THR A 232 12.35 -9.05 12.37
CA THR A 232 10.90 -8.92 12.48
C THR A 232 10.22 -10.22 12.11
N PHE A 233 9.55 -10.86 13.07
CA PHE A 233 8.91 -12.15 12.90
C PHE A 233 7.43 -11.99 12.53
N ASP A 234 7.21 -11.58 11.28
CA ASP A 234 5.93 -11.55 10.54
C ASP A 234 4.70 -10.87 11.19
N GLY A 235 4.81 -10.32 12.40
CA GLY A 235 3.69 -9.69 13.09
C GLY A 235 2.72 -10.65 13.79
N GLN A 236 2.95 -11.96 13.73
CA GLN A 236 2.12 -13.01 14.33
C GLN A 236 2.86 -13.79 15.43
N THR A 237 2.16 -14.20 16.49
CA THR A 237 2.75 -14.98 17.58
C THR A 237 2.52 -16.48 17.48
N ILE A 238 1.50 -16.94 16.73
CA ILE A 238 1.15 -18.36 16.67
C ILE A 238 2.30 -19.23 16.15
N ALA A 239 3.05 -18.74 15.16
CA ALA A 239 4.18 -19.47 14.59
C ALA A 239 5.32 -19.65 15.62
N ILE A 240 5.46 -18.76 16.59
CA ILE A 240 6.39 -18.96 17.71
C ILE A 240 5.89 -20.06 18.65
N GLU A 241 4.58 -20.14 18.92
CA GLU A 241 4.01 -21.25 19.69
C GLU A 241 4.15 -22.58 18.95
N ASP A 242 3.95 -22.60 17.63
CA ASP A 242 4.11 -23.79 16.80
C ASP A 242 5.54 -24.36 16.88
N HIS A 243 6.54 -23.46 16.90
CA HIS A 243 7.94 -23.79 17.15
C HIS A 243 8.14 -24.36 18.57
N LEU A 244 7.68 -23.63 19.59
CA LEU A 244 7.85 -24.01 21.01
C LEU A 244 7.16 -25.34 21.36
N ALA A 245 6.09 -25.69 20.65
CA ALA A 245 5.44 -26.97 20.84
C ALA A 245 6.22 -28.16 20.24
N LYS A 246 7.28 -27.92 19.43
CA LYS A 246 8.28 -28.94 19.06
C LYS A 246 9.61 -28.77 19.82
N ARG A 247 9.97 -27.54 20.20
CA ARG A 247 11.21 -27.17 20.89
C ARG A 247 10.94 -26.30 22.13
N PRO A 248 10.35 -26.86 23.20
CA PRO A 248 10.03 -26.09 24.40
C PRO A 248 11.28 -25.49 25.08
N GLU A 249 12.45 -26.12 24.89
CA GLU A 249 13.74 -25.66 25.39
C GLU A 249 14.21 -24.32 24.81
N ASP A 250 13.69 -23.89 23.66
CA ASP A 250 14.04 -22.61 23.04
C ASP A 250 13.32 -21.41 23.71
N ARG A 251 12.33 -21.63 24.58
CA ARG A 251 11.56 -20.54 25.22
C ARG A 251 12.44 -19.50 25.92
N PRO A 252 13.39 -19.85 26.80
CA PRO A 252 14.23 -18.84 27.45
C PRO A 252 15.09 -18.03 26.46
N ARG A 253 15.50 -18.64 25.34
CA ARG A 253 16.29 -17.98 24.28
C ARG A 253 15.44 -16.93 23.57
N ILE A 254 14.23 -17.31 23.16
CA ILE A 254 13.25 -16.41 22.54
C ILE A 254 12.94 -15.25 23.47
N GLU A 255 12.62 -15.53 24.73
CA GLU A 255 12.26 -14.48 25.68
C GLU A 255 13.40 -13.46 25.89
N ARG A 256 14.65 -13.94 25.98
CA ARG A 256 15.83 -13.09 26.08
C ARG A 256 15.98 -12.19 24.85
N LEU A 257 15.81 -12.75 23.64
CA LEU A 257 15.93 -11.99 22.39
C LEU A 257 14.79 -10.99 22.18
N VAL A 258 13.57 -11.33 22.60
CA VAL A 258 12.40 -10.43 22.58
C VAL A 258 12.60 -9.26 23.54
N ARG A 259 13.02 -9.53 24.78
CA ARG A 259 13.33 -8.47 25.78
C ARG A 259 14.51 -7.59 25.37
N ALA A 260 15.44 -8.12 24.59
CA ALA A 260 16.58 -7.39 24.06
C ALA A 260 16.29 -6.62 22.75
N ASP A 261 15.03 -6.60 22.28
CA ASP A 261 14.61 -5.97 21.02
C ASP A 261 15.31 -6.54 19.77
N ARG A 262 15.83 -7.77 19.85
CA ARG A 262 16.51 -8.45 18.75
C ARG A 262 15.59 -9.37 17.95
N LEU A 263 14.52 -9.85 18.57
CA LEU A 263 13.44 -10.59 17.91
C LEU A 263 12.11 -9.87 18.17
N LEU A 264 11.48 -9.36 17.13
CA LEU A 264 10.21 -8.63 17.23
C LEU A 264 9.05 -9.57 16.85
N VAL A 265 8.08 -9.74 17.75
CA VAL A 265 6.94 -10.65 17.59
C VAL A 265 5.61 -9.92 17.80
N GLY A 266 4.53 -10.45 17.24
CA GLY A 266 3.19 -9.86 17.36
C GLY A 266 3.04 -8.50 16.65
N PRO A 267 1.94 -7.75 16.88
CA PRO A 267 1.00 -7.92 17.97
C PRO A 267 -0.15 -8.89 17.70
N TRP A 268 -0.26 -9.44 16.49
CA TRP A 268 -1.35 -10.35 16.12
C TRP A 268 -1.09 -11.76 16.63
N TYR A 269 -2.17 -12.52 16.86
CA TYR A 269 -2.04 -13.95 17.08
C TYR A 269 -1.73 -14.66 15.76
N VAL A 270 -2.54 -14.38 14.74
CA VAL A 270 -2.41 -14.86 13.35
C VAL A 270 -2.50 -13.69 12.36
N LEU A 271 -1.96 -13.86 11.16
CA LEU A 271 -2.18 -12.91 10.05
C LEU A 271 -3.45 -13.28 9.28
N ALA A 272 -4.58 -12.73 9.73
CA ALA A 272 -5.89 -13.04 9.16
C ALA A 272 -6.22 -12.26 7.87
N ASP A 273 -7.22 -12.75 7.12
CA ASP A 273 -7.94 -11.90 6.17
C ASP A 273 -9.01 -11.08 6.91
N TYR A 274 -8.81 -9.76 7.00
CA TYR A 274 -9.64 -8.88 7.81
C TYR A 274 -11.02 -8.56 7.21
N LEU A 275 -11.31 -9.00 5.99
CA LEU A 275 -12.61 -8.81 5.34
C LEU A 275 -13.48 -10.06 5.37
N LEU A 276 -12.91 -11.22 5.72
CA LEU A 276 -13.61 -12.51 5.79
C LEU A 276 -13.89 -13.01 7.20
N VAL A 277 -13.37 -12.35 8.23
CA VAL A 277 -13.63 -12.66 9.64
C VAL A 277 -14.47 -11.55 10.29
N SER A 278 -15.19 -11.88 11.36
CA SER A 278 -15.97 -10.90 12.10
C SER A 278 -15.08 -9.86 12.80
N GLY A 279 -15.64 -8.69 13.11
CA GLY A 279 -14.93 -7.66 13.89
C GLY A 279 -14.46 -8.17 15.26
N GLU A 280 -15.25 -9.01 15.92
CA GLU A 280 -14.86 -9.66 17.18
C GLU A 280 -13.67 -10.60 16.98
N SER A 281 -13.61 -11.38 15.91
CA SER A 281 -12.44 -12.21 15.59
C SER A 281 -11.17 -11.38 15.43
N ILE A 282 -11.26 -10.17 14.84
CA ILE A 282 -10.11 -9.25 14.78
C ILE A 282 -9.69 -8.78 16.17
N VAL A 283 -10.64 -8.44 17.03
CA VAL A 283 -10.39 -8.06 18.44
C VAL A 283 -9.74 -9.23 19.20
N ARG A 284 -10.25 -10.46 19.05
CA ARG A 284 -9.71 -11.66 19.72
C ARG A 284 -8.32 -12.00 19.22
N ASN A 285 -8.09 -11.88 17.91
CA ASN A 285 -6.77 -12.05 17.29
C ASN A 285 -5.75 -11.07 17.91
N PHE A 286 -6.13 -9.80 18.08
CA PHE A 286 -5.26 -8.80 18.71
C PHE A 286 -5.01 -9.09 20.20
N GLN A 287 -6.07 -9.38 20.96
CA GLN A 287 -5.98 -9.70 22.40
C GLN A 287 -5.06 -10.90 22.65
N GLU A 288 -5.23 -11.96 21.86
CA GLU A 288 -4.46 -13.19 22.02
C GLU A 288 -3.00 -13.00 21.62
N GLY A 289 -2.73 -12.27 20.53
CA GLY A 289 -1.36 -11.95 20.14
C GLY A 289 -0.62 -11.11 21.17
N LEU A 290 -1.28 -10.12 21.77
CA LEU A 290 -0.69 -9.34 22.87
C LEU A 290 -0.41 -10.17 24.11
N ARG A 291 -1.29 -11.12 24.45
CA ARG A 291 -1.11 -12.01 25.59
C ARG A 291 0.11 -12.90 25.39
N VAL A 292 0.18 -13.61 24.25
CA VAL A 292 1.31 -14.50 23.92
C VAL A 292 2.61 -13.71 23.83
N ALA A 293 2.62 -12.56 23.15
CA ALA A 293 3.81 -11.74 23.08
C ALA A 293 4.25 -11.20 24.46
N GLY A 294 3.30 -10.88 25.34
CA GLY A 294 3.57 -10.51 26.73
C GLY A 294 4.23 -11.62 27.55
N GLU A 295 3.78 -12.87 27.38
CA GLU A 295 4.41 -14.04 27.98
C GLU A 295 5.84 -14.28 27.45
N LEU A 296 6.11 -13.89 26.20
CA LEU A 296 7.44 -13.94 25.60
C LEU A 296 8.31 -12.73 25.98
N GLY A 297 7.73 -11.69 26.58
CA GLY A 297 8.42 -10.49 27.07
C GLY A 297 7.70 -9.20 26.72
N ARG A 298 7.41 -8.98 25.43
CA ARG A 298 6.61 -7.84 24.94
C ARG A 298 6.15 -8.06 23.49
N ALA A 299 5.08 -7.38 23.11
CA ALA A 299 4.69 -7.24 21.71
C ALA A 299 5.50 -6.16 20.99
N MET A 300 5.70 -6.34 19.69
CA MET A 300 6.18 -5.30 18.80
C MET A 300 5.21 -4.11 18.79
N ARG A 301 5.69 -2.88 18.90
CA ARG A 301 4.91 -1.62 19.02
C ARG A 301 4.36 -1.08 17.68
N VAL A 302 4.30 -1.91 16.66
CA VAL A 302 3.80 -1.58 15.32
C VAL A 302 2.85 -2.69 14.90
N CYS A 303 1.66 -2.33 14.42
CA CYS A 303 0.79 -3.30 13.76
C CYS A 303 1.37 -3.57 12.37
N TYR A 304 1.93 -4.76 12.16
CA TYR A 304 2.45 -5.18 10.87
C TYR A 304 1.59 -6.29 10.30
N VAL A 305 1.23 -6.15 9.03
CA VAL A 305 0.53 -7.16 8.25
C VAL A 305 1.16 -7.23 6.88
N ALA A 306 1.71 -8.38 6.50
CA ALA A 306 2.39 -8.51 5.21
C ALA A 306 1.37 -8.58 4.06
N ASP A 307 0.45 -9.55 4.10
CA ASP A 307 -0.34 -9.94 2.92
C ASP A 307 -1.87 -10.06 3.04
N PRO A 308 -2.59 -9.35 3.93
CA PRO A 308 -4.05 -9.45 3.94
C PRO A 308 -4.66 -8.88 2.64
N PHE A 309 -5.77 -9.46 2.18
CA PHE A 309 -6.44 -9.08 0.94
C PHE A 309 -7.49 -7.98 1.15
N GLY A 310 -7.07 -6.96 1.90
CA GLY A 310 -7.84 -5.76 2.16
C GLY A 310 -7.95 -5.42 3.64
N HIS A 311 -8.32 -4.17 3.90
CA HIS A 311 -8.35 -3.64 5.26
C HIS A 311 -9.65 -2.87 5.52
N PRO A 312 -10.41 -3.24 6.57
CA PRO A 312 -11.67 -2.57 6.89
C PRO A 312 -11.42 -1.15 7.38
N ALA A 313 -12.36 -0.24 7.08
CA ALA A 313 -12.25 1.19 7.44
C ALA A 313 -12.13 1.44 8.95
N GLN A 314 -12.57 0.49 9.78
CA GLN A 314 -12.50 0.58 11.25
C GLN A 314 -11.15 0.19 11.85
N MET A 315 -10.20 -0.29 11.05
CA MET A 315 -8.91 -0.75 11.58
C MET A 315 -8.15 0.34 12.37
N PRO A 316 -8.12 1.64 11.97
CA PRO A 316 -7.52 2.68 12.80
C PRO A 316 -8.16 2.77 14.19
N GLN A 317 -9.49 2.69 14.30
CA GLN A 317 -10.20 2.69 15.58
C GLN A 317 -9.77 1.50 16.45
N LEU A 318 -9.74 0.29 15.87
CA LEU A 318 -9.34 -0.93 16.58
C LEU A 318 -7.90 -0.83 17.07
N VAL A 319 -6.97 -0.48 16.19
CA VAL A 319 -5.54 -0.31 16.48
C VAL A 319 -5.33 0.72 17.60
N ARG A 320 -6.03 1.87 17.54
CA ARG A 320 -5.99 2.88 18.60
C ARG A 320 -6.55 2.35 19.92
N GLY A 321 -7.63 1.57 19.88
CA GLY A 321 -8.24 0.94 21.06
C GLY A 321 -7.27 0.03 21.82
N PHE A 322 -6.32 -0.61 21.14
CA PHE A 322 -5.26 -1.41 21.76
C PHE A 322 -3.99 -0.61 22.10
N GLY A 323 -4.02 0.72 21.99
CA GLY A 323 -2.90 1.59 22.32
C GLY A 323 -1.84 1.74 21.22
N TYR A 324 -2.08 1.20 20.03
CA TYR A 324 -1.18 1.32 18.89
C TYR A 324 -1.48 2.60 18.10
N SER A 325 -0.50 3.09 17.35
CA SER A 325 -0.64 4.30 16.53
C SER A 325 -0.05 4.16 15.13
N THR A 326 0.51 3.00 14.79
CA THR A 326 1.18 2.74 13.51
C THR A 326 0.71 1.43 12.91
N TYR A 327 0.43 1.46 11.60
CA TYR A 327 0.00 0.33 10.79
C TYR A 327 0.89 0.22 9.54
N VAL A 328 1.65 -0.87 9.42
CA VAL A 328 2.55 -1.14 8.28
C VAL A 328 1.97 -2.30 7.48
N PHE A 329 1.82 -2.11 6.17
CA PHE A 329 1.05 -3.02 5.31
C PHE A 329 1.51 -2.97 3.85
N ALA A 330 1.15 -3.95 3.02
CA ALA A 330 1.63 -4.04 1.64
C ALA A 330 0.56 -3.97 0.53
N ARG A 331 -0.73 -4.13 0.83
CA ARG A 331 -1.80 -4.15 -0.20
C ARG A 331 -2.91 -3.14 0.08
N GLY A 332 -3.73 -2.83 -0.92
CA GLY A 332 -5.00 -2.12 -0.70
C GLY A 332 -5.01 -0.64 -1.07
N VAL A 333 -3.88 -0.08 -1.52
CA VAL A 333 -3.78 1.32 -1.94
C VAL A 333 -3.97 1.46 -3.45
N GLY A 334 -4.74 2.47 -3.88
CA GLY A 334 -5.03 2.79 -5.26
C GLY A 334 -4.27 4.02 -5.75
N ASP A 335 -4.93 4.84 -6.58
CA ASP A 335 -4.39 6.11 -7.05
C ASP A 335 -4.07 7.08 -5.90
N GLU A 336 -4.68 6.89 -4.73
CA GLU A 336 -4.37 7.61 -3.50
C GLU A 336 -2.90 7.46 -3.11
N GLY A 337 -2.24 6.34 -3.43
CA GLY A 337 -0.81 6.13 -3.14
C GLY A 337 0.12 7.04 -3.94
N GLU A 338 -0.25 7.38 -5.19
CA GLU A 338 0.48 8.39 -5.98
C GLU A 338 0.37 9.77 -5.35
N GLU A 339 -0.72 10.01 -4.62
CA GLU A 339 -0.98 11.29 -4.01
C GLU A 339 -0.35 11.41 -2.62
N LEU A 340 -0.66 10.43 -1.78
CA LEU A 340 -0.33 10.38 -0.37
C LEU A 340 1.04 9.79 -0.09
N GLY A 341 1.59 9.00 -1.00
CA GLY A 341 2.90 8.36 -0.82
C GLY A 341 2.87 7.08 -0.03
N SER A 342 4.05 6.67 0.43
CA SER A 342 4.22 5.49 1.26
C SER A 342 3.80 5.74 2.72
N GLU A 343 3.74 6.99 3.19
CA GLU A 343 3.29 7.30 4.55
C GLU A 343 2.15 8.32 4.55
N PHE A 344 1.07 8.01 5.26
CA PHE A 344 -0.09 8.89 5.42
C PHE A 344 -0.82 8.63 6.74
N GLN A 345 -1.74 9.51 7.11
CA GLN A 345 -2.68 9.27 8.20
C GLN A 345 -3.86 8.46 7.65
N TRP A 346 -4.18 7.33 8.25
CA TRP A 346 -5.40 6.58 7.94
C TRP A 346 -6.44 6.82 9.01
N GLU A 347 -7.59 7.35 8.61
CA GLU A 347 -8.69 7.76 9.48
C GLU A 347 -9.87 6.79 9.38
N ALA A 348 -10.32 6.31 10.54
CA ALA A 348 -11.55 5.52 10.68
C ALA A 348 -12.80 6.41 10.69
N PRO A 349 -14.00 5.86 10.43
CA PRO A 349 -15.27 6.58 10.59
C PRO A 349 -15.48 7.21 11.98
N SER A 350 -14.83 6.70 13.03
CA SER A 350 -14.84 7.31 14.37
C SER A 350 -14.05 8.62 14.49
N GLY A 351 -13.21 8.94 13.50
CA GLY A 351 -12.22 10.03 13.54
C GLY A 351 -10.86 9.60 14.12
N ASP A 352 -10.72 8.36 14.60
CA ASP A 352 -9.44 7.82 15.05
C ASP A 352 -8.45 7.72 13.88
N ARG A 353 -7.20 8.13 14.14
CA ARG A 353 -6.13 8.13 13.12
C ARG A 353 -4.93 7.31 13.53
N VAL A 354 -4.35 6.60 12.57
CA VAL A 354 -3.04 5.94 12.71
C VAL A 354 -2.08 6.37 11.62
N LEU A 355 -0.78 6.34 11.93
CA LEU A 355 0.27 6.41 10.92
C LEU A 355 0.25 5.14 10.08
N ALA A 356 -0.17 5.24 8.82
CA ALA A 356 -0.14 4.15 7.87
C ALA A 356 1.15 4.23 7.04
N SER A 357 1.88 3.10 6.94
CA SER A 357 3.04 2.95 6.08
C SER A 357 2.82 1.82 5.08
N HIS A 358 2.61 2.20 3.82
CA HIS A 358 2.40 1.32 2.69
C HIS A 358 3.74 0.92 2.07
N GLN A 359 3.97 -0.38 1.96
CA GLN A 359 5.12 -0.97 1.29
C GLN A 359 4.89 -0.96 -0.23
N VAL A 360 5.09 0.19 -0.86
CA VAL A 360 4.81 0.45 -2.31
C VAL A 360 5.43 -0.59 -3.25
N ALA A 361 6.62 -1.10 -2.91
CA ALA A 361 7.33 -2.12 -3.67
C ALA A 361 7.18 -3.53 -3.07
N HIS A 362 6.14 -3.75 -2.26
CA HIS A 362 5.83 -4.96 -1.49
C HIS A 362 6.83 -5.25 -0.35
N TYR A 363 6.55 -6.31 0.42
CA TYR A 363 7.36 -6.70 1.59
C TYR A 363 8.64 -7.46 1.22
N ASP A 364 8.86 -7.74 -0.06
CA ASP A 364 10.08 -8.35 -0.59
C ASP A 364 10.99 -7.32 -1.29
N ASN A 365 10.69 -6.03 -1.17
CA ASN A 365 11.29 -4.98 -2.01
C ASN A 365 12.83 -4.96 -2.00
N ALA A 366 13.46 -5.34 -0.90
CA ALA A 366 14.90 -5.33 -0.72
C ALA A 366 15.53 -6.73 -0.69
N LEU A 367 14.74 -7.80 -0.79
CA LEU A 367 15.25 -9.15 -0.95
C LEU A 367 16.24 -9.27 -2.13
N PRO A 368 16.04 -8.61 -3.29
CA PRO A 368 17.01 -8.66 -4.39
C PRO A 368 18.38 -8.04 -4.08
N LEU A 369 18.53 -7.28 -2.98
CA LEU A 369 19.83 -6.76 -2.54
C LEU A 369 20.74 -7.87 -2.00
N VAL A 370 20.14 -8.94 -1.49
CA VAL A 370 20.84 -10.12 -0.99
C VAL A 370 20.69 -11.27 -1.98
N GLY A 371 21.57 -12.27 -1.87
CA GLY A 371 21.58 -13.44 -2.74
C GLY A 371 21.41 -14.71 -1.93
N GLU A 372 21.78 -15.84 -2.52
CA GLU A 372 21.94 -17.10 -1.79
C GLU A 372 23.12 -16.98 -0.80
N GLY A 373 23.13 -17.82 0.25
CA GLY A 373 24.15 -17.78 1.30
C GLY A 373 25.58 -18.00 0.81
N GLU A 374 25.75 -18.74 -0.29
CA GLU A 374 27.04 -19.18 -0.83
C GLU A 374 27.74 -18.16 -1.76
N GLU A 375 27.10 -17.02 -2.05
CA GLU A 375 27.66 -15.97 -2.91
C GLU A 375 28.96 -15.37 -2.33
N ASP A 376 29.99 -15.06 -3.13
CA ASP A 376 31.19 -14.40 -2.58
C ASP A 376 30.96 -12.90 -2.26
N ALA A 377 31.84 -12.29 -1.45
CA ALA A 377 31.70 -10.87 -1.07
C ALA A 377 31.81 -9.88 -2.25
N ALA A 378 32.53 -10.22 -3.33
CA ALA A 378 32.64 -9.38 -4.51
C ALA A 378 31.35 -9.44 -5.36
N ALA A 379 30.74 -10.61 -5.47
CA ALA A 379 29.43 -10.81 -6.06
C ALA A 379 28.36 -10.01 -5.29
N LEU A 380 28.37 -10.05 -3.95
CA LEU A 380 27.42 -9.29 -3.13
C LEU A 380 27.52 -7.79 -3.39
N ARG A 381 28.75 -7.25 -3.45
CA ARG A 381 28.98 -5.85 -3.82
C ARG A 381 28.49 -5.52 -5.23
N ARG A 382 28.70 -6.40 -6.22
CA ARG A 382 28.20 -6.21 -7.60
C ARG A 382 26.67 -6.22 -7.63
N ARG A 383 26.03 -7.13 -6.89
CA ARG A 383 24.57 -7.22 -6.77
C ARG A 383 23.99 -5.94 -6.17
N VAL A 384 24.49 -5.52 -5.02
CA VAL A 384 24.03 -4.28 -4.35
C VAL A 384 24.20 -3.07 -5.27
N ARG A 385 25.36 -2.90 -5.94
CA ARG A 385 25.59 -1.81 -6.90
C ARG A 385 24.61 -1.80 -8.07
N ARG A 386 24.14 -2.97 -8.49
CA ARG A 386 23.17 -3.12 -9.58
C ARG A 386 21.73 -2.85 -9.13
N VAL A 387 21.35 -3.36 -7.96
CA VAL A 387 19.96 -3.38 -7.49
C VAL A 387 19.58 -2.12 -6.73
N LEU A 388 20.46 -1.63 -5.85
CA LEU A 388 20.19 -0.46 -4.99
C LEU A 388 19.72 0.78 -5.79
N PRO A 389 20.31 1.12 -6.95
CA PRO A 389 19.83 2.25 -7.75
C PRO A 389 18.38 2.12 -8.22
N ARG A 390 17.97 0.92 -8.60
CA ARG A 390 16.58 0.64 -9.02
C ARG A 390 15.64 0.74 -7.84
N LEU A 391 15.98 0.12 -6.71
CA LEU A 391 15.13 0.12 -5.52
C LEU A 391 14.88 1.54 -4.99
N MET A 392 15.91 2.38 -4.91
CA MET A 392 15.76 3.76 -4.45
C MET A 392 14.96 4.64 -5.43
N ARG A 393 15.02 4.38 -6.75
CA ARG A 393 14.17 5.08 -7.73
C ARG A 393 12.70 4.70 -7.61
N VAL A 394 12.40 3.49 -7.17
CA VAL A 394 11.03 3.03 -6.96
C VAL A 394 10.47 3.53 -5.63
N THR A 395 11.25 3.46 -4.54
CA THR A 395 10.79 3.78 -3.18
C THR A 395 10.93 5.27 -2.83
N GLY A 396 12.01 5.91 -3.28
CA GLY A 396 12.34 7.30 -2.95
C GLY A 396 11.27 8.33 -3.31
N PRO A 397 10.64 8.27 -4.51
CA PRO A 397 9.58 9.20 -4.87
C PRO A 397 8.33 9.13 -3.99
N TYR A 398 8.09 7.98 -3.34
CA TYR A 398 6.92 7.79 -2.48
C TYR A 398 7.15 8.21 -1.03
N ALA A 399 8.41 8.24 -0.58
CA ALA A 399 8.76 8.57 0.80
C ALA A 399 8.40 10.03 1.16
N GLN A 400 7.72 10.23 2.29
CA GLN A 400 7.38 11.55 2.80
C GLN A 400 8.56 12.26 3.47
N SER A 401 9.59 11.52 3.83
CA SER A 401 10.77 12.03 4.53
C SER A 401 12.05 11.34 4.04
N PRO A 402 13.25 11.78 4.46
CA PRO A 402 14.55 11.17 4.12
C PRO A 402 14.78 9.73 4.63
N ARG A 403 13.73 8.93 4.80
CA ARG A 403 13.75 7.59 5.41
C ARG A 403 13.21 6.58 4.42
N LEU A 404 13.98 5.53 4.16
CA LEU A 404 13.58 4.43 3.30
C LEU A 404 13.43 3.15 4.12
N LEU A 405 12.37 2.40 3.83
CA LEU A 405 12.12 1.08 4.39
C LEU A 405 12.45 0.00 3.36
N PHE A 406 13.45 -0.81 3.67
CA PHE A 406 13.93 -1.93 2.85
C PHE A 406 13.67 -3.22 3.60
N MET A 407 12.76 -4.05 3.08
CA MET A 407 12.34 -5.31 3.66
C MET A 407 13.10 -6.46 3.00
N VAL A 408 13.88 -7.19 3.80
CA VAL A 408 14.70 -8.32 3.35
C VAL A 408 14.07 -9.60 3.88
N GLY A 409 13.21 -10.20 3.06
CA GLY A 409 12.46 -11.40 3.37
C GLY A 409 11.30 -11.55 2.40
N THR A 410 10.78 -12.77 2.27
CA THR A 410 9.52 -13.06 1.56
C THR A 410 8.91 -14.32 2.19
N ASP A 411 7.92 -14.91 1.52
CA ASP A 411 7.25 -16.15 1.89
C ASP A 411 8.28 -17.26 2.21
N HIS A 412 8.19 -17.77 3.43
CA HIS A 412 8.98 -18.87 3.99
C HIS A 412 10.51 -18.73 3.86
N THR A 413 11.04 -17.50 3.80
CA THR A 413 12.50 -17.30 3.69
C THR A 413 13.21 -17.48 5.02
N GLU A 414 14.41 -18.08 4.96
CA GLU A 414 15.36 -18.12 6.07
C GLU A 414 16.06 -16.75 6.27
N PRO A 415 16.55 -16.45 7.49
CA PRO A 415 17.32 -15.23 7.72
C PRO A 415 18.64 -15.24 6.93
N TYR A 416 18.92 -14.14 6.21
CA TYR A 416 20.16 -13.99 5.46
C TYR A 416 21.34 -13.64 6.39
N GLU A 417 22.15 -14.63 6.76
CA GLU A 417 23.25 -14.49 7.73
C GLU A 417 24.24 -13.35 7.40
N ARG A 418 24.46 -13.09 6.11
CA ARG A 418 25.43 -12.11 5.63
C ARG A 418 24.85 -10.71 5.44
N LEU A 419 23.71 -10.43 6.08
CA LEU A 419 23.08 -9.11 6.03
C LEU A 419 24.01 -7.97 6.50
N PRO A 420 24.86 -8.12 7.55
CA PRO A 420 25.82 -7.09 7.91
C PRO A 420 26.79 -6.73 6.77
N GLU A 421 27.24 -7.71 5.98
CA GLU A 421 28.08 -7.46 4.80
C GLU A 421 27.30 -6.73 3.71
N ALA A 422 26.02 -7.06 3.52
CA ALA A 422 25.15 -6.35 2.58
C ALA A 422 24.93 -4.89 3.00
N ILE A 423 24.79 -4.61 4.30
CA ILE A 423 24.74 -3.22 4.82
C ILE A 423 26.02 -2.46 4.49
N ALA A 424 27.19 -3.06 4.70
CA ALA A 424 28.47 -2.45 4.33
C ALA A 424 28.57 -2.18 2.82
N ALA A 425 28.07 -3.10 1.99
CA ALA A 425 28.00 -2.91 0.54
C ALA A 425 27.04 -1.77 0.15
N ILE A 426 25.90 -1.62 0.84
CA ILE A 426 24.96 -0.51 0.63
C ILE A 426 25.63 0.82 1.00
N ALA A 427 26.31 0.87 2.14
CA ALA A 427 27.03 2.07 2.59
C ALA A 427 28.12 2.49 1.59
N ALA A 428 28.87 1.52 1.06
CA ALA A 428 29.89 1.77 0.04
C ALA A 428 29.28 2.23 -1.31
N ALA A 429 28.12 1.71 -1.69
CA ALA A 429 27.42 2.10 -2.91
C ALA A 429 26.70 3.46 -2.78
N GLN A 430 26.38 3.89 -1.55
CA GLN A 430 25.67 5.13 -1.26
C GLN A 430 26.31 5.87 -0.07
N PRO A 431 27.49 6.50 -0.25
CA PRO A 431 28.28 7.06 0.86
C PRO A 431 27.62 8.20 1.64
N ARG A 432 26.62 8.86 1.05
CA ARG A 432 25.85 9.95 1.69
C ARG A 432 24.69 9.44 2.55
N SER A 433 24.41 8.14 2.53
CA SER A 433 23.27 7.54 3.24
C SER A 433 23.75 6.65 4.37
N VAL A 434 22.88 6.43 5.34
CA VAL A 434 23.17 5.66 6.56
C VAL A 434 22.26 4.43 6.57
N PRO A 435 22.72 3.29 6.01
CA PRO A 435 22.00 2.02 6.11
C PRO A 435 22.26 1.34 7.45
N ARG A 436 21.25 0.65 7.98
CA ARG A 436 21.34 -0.15 9.20
C ARG A 436 20.34 -1.30 9.18
N ILE A 437 20.72 -2.39 9.83
CA ILE A 437 19.76 -3.42 10.25
C ILE A 437 18.85 -2.82 11.32
N SER A 438 17.54 -2.98 11.18
CA SER A 438 16.55 -2.37 12.06
C SER A 438 15.28 -3.22 12.16
N GLY A 439 14.42 -2.88 13.12
CA GLY A 439 13.04 -3.36 13.17
C GLY A 439 12.05 -2.30 12.65
N LEU A 440 10.81 -2.72 12.39
CA LEU A 440 9.74 -1.81 11.96
C LEU A 440 9.44 -0.70 12.98
N GLU A 441 9.60 -0.97 14.27
CA GLU A 441 9.42 0.05 15.32
C GLU A 441 10.38 1.24 15.18
N SER A 442 11.65 0.96 14.94
CA SER A 442 12.68 1.98 14.79
C SER A 442 12.45 2.83 13.54
N PHE A 443 11.93 2.22 12.48
CA PHE A 443 11.49 2.93 11.29
C PHE A 443 10.28 3.82 11.61
N ALA A 444 9.21 3.24 12.19
CA ALA A 444 7.98 3.95 12.55
C ALA A 444 8.23 5.17 13.44
N LEU A 445 9.00 5.00 14.53
CA LEU A 445 9.35 6.07 15.48
C LEU A 445 10.12 7.21 14.84
N SER A 446 10.81 6.94 13.73
CA SER A 446 11.59 7.96 13.06
C SER A 446 10.75 8.81 12.10
N LEU A 447 9.60 8.31 11.64
CA LEU A 447 8.77 9.00 10.66
C LEU A 447 8.15 10.28 11.25
N PRO A 448 8.16 11.40 10.52
CA PRO A 448 7.36 12.55 10.90
C PRO A 448 5.87 12.24 10.70
N THR A 449 4.99 12.91 11.43
CA THR A 449 3.54 12.82 11.22
C THR A 449 3.18 13.29 9.80
N PRO A 450 2.63 12.42 8.93
CA PRO A 450 2.22 12.80 7.59
C PRO A 450 1.04 13.77 7.61
N ARG A 451 0.94 14.63 6.59
CA ARG A 451 -0.19 15.55 6.41
C ARG A 451 -1.36 14.96 5.64
N GLY A 452 -1.07 14.06 4.70
CA GLY A 452 -2.09 13.43 3.86
C GLY A 452 -2.95 12.48 4.69
N VAL A 453 -4.27 12.52 4.47
CA VAL A 453 -5.24 11.66 5.14
C VAL A 453 -5.91 10.77 4.10
N LEU A 454 -5.98 9.47 4.38
CA LEU A 454 -6.84 8.51 3.70
C LEU A 454 -8.00 8.16 4.63
N THR A 455 -9.21 8.10 4.10
CA THR A 455 -10.43 7.68 4.82
C THR A 455 -11.05 6.48 4.12
N GLY A 456 -11.66 5.57 4.88
CA GLY A 456 -12.38 4.41 4.33
C GLY A 456 -11.52 3.15 4.21
N GLU A 457 -12.04 2.16 3.48
CA GLU A 457 -11.41 0.85 3.31
C GLU A 457 -10.22 0.91 2.34
N MET A 458 -9.23 0.05 2.56
CA MET A 458 -8.11 -0.13 1.62
C MET A 458 -8.28 -1.45 0.88
N ILE A 459 -8.89 -1.39 -0.30
CA ILE A 459 -9.26 -2.55 -1.13
C ILE A 459 -8.85 -2.41 -2.60
N ALA A 460 -8.00 -1.43 -2.92
CA ALA A 460 -7.56 -1.18 -4.27
C ALA A 460 -6.36 -2.05 -4.67
N GLY A 461 -6.33 -2.48 -5.93
CA GLY A 461 -5.35 -3.44 -6.46
C GLY A 461 -4.22 -2.83 -7.32
N LYS A 462 -3.93 -1.52 -7.19
CA LYS A 462 -3.03 -0.82 -8.12
C LYS A 462 -1.59 -1.32 -8.06
N TYR A 463 -1.03 -1.46 -6.85
CA TYR A 463 0.36 -1.88 -6.64
C TYR A 463 0.49 -3.39 -6.55
N ARG A 464 -0.47 -4.03 -5.87
CA ARG A 464 -0.59 -5.48 -5.70
C ARG A 464 -2.07 -5.88 -5.73
N PRO A 465 -2.45 -7.01 -6.35
CA PRO A 465 -3.83 -7.47 -6.39
C PRO A 465 -4.43 -7.69 -4.99
N ILE A 466 -5.70 -7.34 -4.80
CA ILE A 466 -6.47 -7.57 -3.56
C ILE A 466 -7.30 -8.88 -3.64
N LEU A 467 -7.13 -9.67 -4.70
CA LEU A 467 -7.59 -11.07 -4.80
C LEU A 467 -9.06 -11.36 -4.40
N ARG A 468 -10.00 -10.41 -4.56
CA ARG A 468 -11.41 -10.49 -4.11
C ARG A 468 -12.20 -11.75 -4.52
N GLY A 469 -11.74 -12.50 -5.51
CA GLY A 469 -12.36 -13.79 -5.87
C GLY A 469 -12.37 -14.81 -4.72
N VAL A 470 -11.45 -14.69 -3.75
CA VAL A 470 -11.39 -15.54 -2.55
C VAL A 470 -12.65 -15.48 -1.68
N ASN A 471 -13.46 -14.42 -1.81
CA ASN A 471 -14.69 -14.26 -1.04
C ASN A 471 -15.71 -15.37 -1.36
N SER A 472 -15.68 -15.93 -2.57
CA SER A 472 -16.57 -17.02 -3.00
C SER A 472 -15.90 -18.40 -3.02
N THR A 473 -14.58 -18.47 -2.84
CA THR A 473 -13.83 -19.73 -2.88
C THR A 473 -14.17 -20.59 -1.66
N ARG A 474 -14.54 -21.86 -1.92
CA ARG A 474 -14.87 -22.86 -0.88
C ARG A 474 -15.85 -22.26 0.15
N VAL A 475 -17.02 -21.83 -0.31
CA VAL A 475 -18.02 -21.11 0.51
C VAL A 475 -18.34 -21.79 1.85
N TRP A 476 -18.24 -23.12 1.93
CA TRP A 476 -18.41 -23.87 3.17
C TRP A 476 -17.47 -23.41 4.30
N ILE A 477 -16.26 -22.93 4.00
CA ILE A 477 -15.32 -22.38 4.98
C ILE A 477 -15.90 -21.13 5.63
N LYS A 478 -16.51 -20.24 4.82
CA LYS A 478 -17.11 -18.99 5.30
C LYS A 478 -18.38 -19.29 6.12
N GLN A 479 -19.16 -20.28 5.70
CA GLN A 479 -20.34 -20.74 6.43
C GLN A 479 -19.96 -21.34 7.79
N ALA A 480 -18.98 -22.24 7.83
CA ALA A 480 -18.48 -22.85 9.07
C ALA A 480 -17.86 -21.80 10.01
N ASN A 481 -17.11 -20.84 9.47
CA ASN A 481 -16.58 -19.73 10.27
C ASN A 481 -17.69 -18.89 10.91
N ALA A 482 -18.68 -18.47 10.11
CA ALA A 482 -19.81 -17.71 10.62
C ALA A 482 -20.62 -18.49 11.68
N GLU A 483 -20.76 -19.81 11.51
CA GLU A 483 -21.42 -20.68 12.48
C GLU A 483 -20.65 -20.74 13.81
N CYS A 484 -19.32 -20.93 13.75
CA CYS A 484 -18.46 -20.93 14.93
C CYS A 484 -18.46 -19.55 15.64
N GLU A 485 -18.33 -18.45 14.90
CA GLU A 485 -18.37 -17.10 15.45
C GLU A 485 -19.71 -16.84 16.13
N ARG A 486 -20.84 -17.21 15.51
CA ARG A 486 -22.17 -17.07 16.11
C ARG A 486 -22.33 -17.95 17.35
N LEU A 487 -21.84 -19.18 17.33
CA LEU A 487 -21.90 -20.07 18.50
C LEU A 487 -21.16 -19.44 19.70
N LEU A 488 -19.95 -18.93 19.48
CA LEU A 488 -19.16 -18.32 20.54
C LEU A 488 -19.77 -16.99 21.03
N LEU A 489 -20.16 -16.09 20.10
CA LEU A 489 -20.63 -14.74 20.42
C LEU A 489 -22.09 -14.67 20.87
N GLU A 490 -22.96 -15.51 20.31
CA GLU A 490 -24.40 -15.48 20.59
C GLU A 490 -24.81 -16.57 21.59
N ARG A 491 -23.96 -17.54 21.95
CA ARG A 491 -24.34 -18.58 22.91
C ARG A 491 -23.32 -18.74 24.04
N CYS A 492 -22.09 -19.14 23.73
CA CYS A 492 -21.12 -19.47 24.77
C CYS A 492 -20.82 -18.27 25.68
N GLU A 493 -20.43 -17.13 25.12
CA GLU A 493 -20.06 -15.95 25.91
C GLU A 493 -21.21 -15.31 26.67
N PRO A 494 -22.39 -15.06 26.06
CA PRO A 494 -23.51 -14.49 26.81
C PRO A 494 -23.99 -15.39 27.94
N LEU A 495 -24.09 -16.71 27.70
CA LEU A 495 -24.54 -17.66 28.73
C LEU A 495 -23.51 -17.78 29.87
N ASP A 496 -22.21 -17.82 29.56
CA ASP A 496 -21.17 -17.81 30.58
C ASP A 496 -21.22 -16.51 31.39
N ALA A 497 -21.32 -15.35 30.73
CA ALA A 497 -21.40 -14.06 31.41
C ALA A 497 -22.60 -13.97 32.37
N LEU A 498 -23.76 -14.49 31.99
CA LEU A 498 -24.95 -14.55 32.85
C LEU A 498 -24.78 -15.54 34.00
N GLY A 499 -24.04 -16.62 33.78
CA GLY A 499 -23.71 -17.64 34.77
C GLY A 499 -22.59 -17.25 35.75
N GLY A 500 -22.05 -16.03 35.65
CA GLY A 500 -20.96 -15.53 36.51
C GLY A 500 -19.57 -15.57 35.89
N GLY A 501 -19.43 -16.05 34.64
CA GLY A 501 -18.20 -15.97 33.86
C GLY A 501 -17.12 -16.97 34.30
N THR A 502 -17.50 -18.21 34.59
CA THR A 502 -16.61 -19.26 35.12
C THR A 502 -15.86 -20.05 34.04
N GLU A 503 -16.30 -20.00 32.79
CA GLU A 503 -15.79 -20.83 31.68
C GLU A 503 -14.88 -20.05 30.71
N ARG A 504 -14.39 -18.86 31.11
CA ARG A 504 -13.58 -17.95 30.27
C ARG A 504 -12.40 -18.61 29.58
N GLU A 505 -11.64 -19.46 30.28
CA GLU A 505 -10.48 -20.15 29.69
C GLU A 505 -10.90 -21.21 28.69
N ARG A 506 -12.02 -21.92 28.92
CA ARG A 506 -12.56 -22.90 27.96
C ARG A 506 -13.03 -22.19 26.70
N ILE A 507 -13.73 -21.07 26.85
CA ILE A 507 -14.16 -20.22 25.71
C ILE A 507 -12.96 -19.65 24.96
N ARG A 508 -11.94 -19.17 25.68
CA ARG A 508 -10.69 -18.71 25.07
C ARG A 508 -10.01 -19.82 24.27
N ALA A 509 -9.99 -21.05 24.77
CA ALA A 509 -9.44 -22.18 24.02
C ALA A 509 -10.19 -22.44 22.71
N LEU A 510 -11.53 -22.35 22.72
CA LEU A 510 -12.35 -22.44 21.49
C LEU A 510 -12.03 -21.31 20.51
N TRP A 511 -11.90 -20.07 21.00
CA TRP A 511 -11.46 -18.95 20.18
C TRP A 511 -10.08 -19.18 19.56
N ARG A 512 -9.11 -19.68 20.34
CA ARG A 512 -7.78 -20.01 19.81
C ARG A 512 -7.88 -21.02 18.68
N THR A 513 -8.64 -22.10 18.85
CA THR A 513 -8.86 -23.09 17.79
C THR A 513 -9.56 -22.49 16.56
N LEU A 514 -10.51 -21.57 16.74
CA LEU A 514 -11.15 -20.87 15.62
C LEU A 514 -10.16 -19.94 14.89
N LEU A 515 -9.36 -19.18 15.64
CA LEU A 515 -8.35 -18.27 15.09
C LEU A 515 -7.29 -19.01 14.26
N GLU A 516 -7.02 -20.29 14.54
CA GLU A 516 -6.12 -21.12 13.73
C GLU A 516 -6.61 -21.30 12.28
N ASN A 517 -7.91 -21.14 12.02
CA ASN A 517 -8.51 -21.15 10.68
C ASN A 517 -8.58 -19.77 10.03
N HIS A 518 -8.18 -18.71 10.75
CA HIS A 518 -8.23 -17.34 10.25
C HIS A 518 -7.02 -16.85 9.46
N PRO A 519 -5.82 -17.48 9.44
CA PRO A 519 -4.76 -17.07 8.54
C PRO A 519 -5.30 -16.86 7.13
N HIS A 520 -4.82 -15.81 6.45
CA HIS A 520 -5.43 -15.37 5.19
C HIS A 520 -5.52 -16.50 4.16
N ASP A 521 -4.50 -17.34 3.99
CA ASP A 521 -4.55 -18.50 3.08
C ASP A 521 -5.55 -19.59 3.47
N SER A 522 -5.81 -19.74 4.77
CA SER A 522 -6.80 -20.66 5.34
C SER A 522 -8.22 -20.14 5.06
N ILE A 523 -8.60 -19.00 5.65
CA ILE A 523 -9.98 -18.48 5.56
C ILE A 523 -10.37 -18.08 4.13
N CYS A 524 -9.41 -17.63 3.31
CA CYS A 524 -9.64 -17.35 1.89
C CYS A 524 -9.94 -18.60 1.08
N GLY A 525 -9.54 -19.79 1.55
CA GLY A 525 -9.75 -21.05 0.84
C GLY A 525 -8.80 -21.24 -0.34
N CYS A 526 -7.65 -20.56 -0.36
CA CYS A 526 -6.69 -20.54 -1.49
C CYS A 526 -5.51 -21.52 -1.34
N GLY A 527 -5.50 -22.36 -0.29
CA GLY A 527 -4.61 -23.54 -0.20
C GLY A 527 -5.10 -24.79 -0.95
N ILE A 528 -4.29 -25.85 -0.88
CA ILE A 528 -4.63 -27.19 -1.41
C ILE A 528 -5.77 -27.85 -0.62
N ASP A 529 -6.46 -28.81 -1.23
CA ASP A 529 -7.59 -29.52 -0.60
C ASP A 529 -7.23 -30.10 0.77
N ALA A 530 -6.05 -30.71 0.90
CA ALA A 530 -5.61 -31.33 2.14
C ALA A 530 -5.48 -30.35 3.32
N VAL A 531 -5.16 -29.08 3.08
CA VAL A 531 -5.17 -28.03 4.12
C VAL A 531 -6.60 -27.84 4.62
N HIS A 532 -7.55 -27.68 3.71
CA HIS A 532 -8.92 -27.38 4.07
C HIS A 532 -9.65 -28.59 4.69
N ASP A 533 -9.45 -29.77 4.13
CA ASP A 533 -10.19 -30.98 4.51
C ASP A 533 -9.58 -31.70 5.73
N LEU A 534 -8.25 -31.69 5.88
CA LEU A 534 -7.57 -32.45 6.93
C LEU A 534 -7.02 -31.58 8.06
N ASP A 535 -6.76 -30.29 7.80
CA ASP A 535 -6.24 -29.37 8.82
C ASP A 535 -7.33 -28.41 9.32
N MET A 536 -8.05 -27.70 8.44
CA MET A 536 -9.05 -26.69 8.85
C MET A 536 -10.38 -27.27 9.34
N ARG A 537 -10.98 -28.21 8.59
CA ARG A 537 -12.30 -28.77 8.91
C ARG A 537 -12.35 -29.36 10.34
N PRO A 538 -11.37 -30.16 10.80
CA PRO A 538 -11.36 -30.65 12.18
C PRO A 538 -11.32 -29.54 13.24
N ARG A 539 -10.69 -28.39 12.94
CA ARG A 539 -10.68 -27.25 13.86
C ARG A 539 -12.07 -26.62 13.98
N PHE A 540 -12.80 -26.45 12.87
CA PHE A 540 -14.20 -26.00 12.91
C PHE A 540 -15.09 -27.01 13.64
N ASP A 541 -15.00 -28.29 13.30
CA ASP A 541 -15.81 -29.35 13.91
C ASP A 541 -15.60 -29.40 15.43
N ARG A 542 -14.36 -29.21 15.90
CA ARG A 542 -14.04 -29.12 17.32
C ARG A 542 -14.69 -27.91 17.99
N VAL A 543 -14.60 -26.72 17.39
CA VAL A 543 -15.21 -25.50 17.94
C VAL A 543 -16.73 -25.66 18.05
N LEU A 544 -17.36 -26.26 17.03
CA LEU A 544 -18.79 -26.55 17.04
C LEU A 544 -19.15 -27.58 18.11
N ALA A 545 -18.50 -28.74 18.13
CA ALA A 545 -18.82 -29.81 19.07
C ALA A 545 -18.62 -29.39 20.53
N ASP A 546 -17.44 -28.88 20.86
CA ASP A 546 -17.09 -28.48 22.23
C ASP A 546 -17.87 -27.23 22.67
N GLY A 547 -18.13 -26.30 21.74
CA GLY A 547 -18.90 -25.09 21.99
C GLY A 547 -20.39 -25.35 22.18
N GLU A 548 -20.99 -26.27 21.42
CA GLU A 548 -22.40 -26.65 21.60
C GLU A 548 -22.63 -27.39 22.90
N GLU A 549 -21.71 -28.26 23.30
CA GLU A 549 -21.75 -28.90 24.61
C GLU A 549 -21.66 -27.85 25.73
N LEU A 550 -20.69 -26.93 25.64
CA LEU A 550 -20.53 -25.86 26.62
C LEU A 550 -21.78 -24.97 26.70
N ALA A 551 -22.33 -24.54 25.57
CA ALA A 551 -23.53 -23.73 25.53
C ALA A 551 -24.75 -24.47 26.13
N ARG A 552 -24.88 -25.78 25.90
CA ARG A 552 -25.94 -26.60 26.51
C ARG A 552 -25.79 -26.70 28.03
N ASP A 553 -24.58 -26.95 28.51
CA ASP A 553 -24.30 -27.03 29.95
C ASP A 553 -24.56 -25.69 30.64
N LEU A 554 -24.04 -24.59 30.09
CA LEU A 554 -24.31 -23.23 30.61
C LEU A 554 -25.80 -22.89 30.62
N ALA A 555 -26.53 -23.22 29.55
CA ALA A 555 -27.98 -23.02 29.49
C ALA A 555 -28.71 -23.86 30.55
N GLY A 556 -28.30 -25.11 30.76
CA GLY A 556 -28.85 -25.99 31.80
C GLY A 556 -28.62 -25.46 33.21
N ARG A 557 -27.41 -24.97 33.49
CA ARG A 557 -27.08 -24.32 34.77
C ARG A 557 -27.94 -23.08 35.03
N LEU A 558 -28.18 -22.26 34.00
CA LEU A 558 -29.02 -21.06 34.09
C LEU A 558 -30.51 -21.35 34.23
N ALA A 559 -31.02 -22.36 33.52
CA ALA A 559 -32.41 -22.78 33.63
C ALA A 559 -32.73 -23.35 35.03
N GLY A 560 -31.73 -23.98 35.65
CA GLY A 560 -31.90 -24.64 36.94
C GLY A 560 -32.79 -25.89 36.84
N PRO A 561 -33.07 -26.56 37.98
CA PRO A 561 -33.97 -27.71 37.99
C PRO A 561 -35.42 -27.28 37.78
N GLY A 562 -36.16 -27.96 36.89
CA GLY A 562 -37.59 -27.71 36.67
C GLY A 562 -38.15 -28.37 35.41
N ASP A 563 -39.46 -28.23 35.21
CA ASP A 563 -40.23 -28.75 34.06
C ASP A 563 -40.73 -27.62 33.12
N ARG A 564 -40.32 -26.37 33.38
CA ARG A 564 -40.72 -25.21 32.58
C ARG A 564 -39.69 -24.92 31.51
N ASP A 565 -40.15 -24.80 30.28
CA ASP A 565 -39.33 -24.34 29.16
C ASP A 565 -38.92 -22.87 29.33
N VAL A 566 -37.65 -22.58 29.12
CA VAL A 566 -37.08 -21.22 29.14
C VAL A 566 -36.62 -20.87 27.73
N VAL A 567 -37.11 -19.73 27.23
CA VAL A 567 -36.69 -19.18 25.94
C VAL A 567 -35.85 -17.95 26.18
N TRP A 568 -34.66 -17.92 25.57
CA TRP A 568 -33.72 -16.82 25.65
C TRP A 568 -33.43 -16.25 24.25
N SER A 569 -33.26 -14.93 24.16
CA SER A 569 -32.72 -14.26 22.98
C SER A 569 -31.36 -13.67 23.32
N ALA A 570 -30.32 -14.14 22.63
CA ALA A 570 -28.97 -13.62 22.81
C ALA A 570 -28.67 -12.37 21.98
N LEU A 571 -29.65 -11.87 21.23
CA LEU A 571 -29.48 -10.63 20.49
C LEU A 571 -29.71 -9.43 21.43
N PRO A 572 -28.95 -8.34 21.27
CA PRO A 572 -29.08 -7.16 22.13
C PRO A 572 -30.30 -6.28 21.78
N TRP A 573 -31.17 -6.72 20.87
CA TRP A 573 -32.39 -6.03 20.48
C TRP A 573 -33.61 -6.95 20.60
N GLU A 574 -34.79 -6.34 20.72
CA GLU A 574 -36.03 -7.08 20.83
C GLU A 574 -36.28 -7.96 19.60
N ARG A 575 -36.48 -9.25 19.83
CA ARG A 575 -36.80 -10.23 18.80
C ARG A 575 -38.19 -10.81 19.05
N ARG A 576 -39.03 -10.75 18.01
CA ARG A 576 -40.28 -11.50 17.94
C ARG A 576 -40.11 -12.62 16.92
N GLY A 577 -40.45 -13.85 17.31
CA GLY A 577 -40.27 -15.01 16.45
C GLY A 577 -41.07 -16.20 16.94
N VAL A 578 -41.38 -17.10 16.02
CA VAL A 578 -41.96 -18.40 16.37
C VAL A 578 -40.80 -19.36 16.61
N VAL A 579 -40.76 -19.94 17.80
CA VAL A 579 -39.78 -20.95 18.22
C VAL A 579 -40.51 -22.24 18.56
N GLU A 580 -39.87 -23.38 18.39
CA GLU A 580 -40.46 -24.66 18.72
C GLU A 580 -40.21 -25.00 20.20
N ILE A 581 -41.27 -25.19 20.98
CA ILE A 581 -41.23 -25.54 22.40
C ILE A 581 -42.07 -26.81 22.58
N GLY A 582 -41.46 -27.91 23.04
CA GLY A 582 -42.15 -29.19 23.20
C GLY A 582 -42.83 -29.70 21.92
N GLY A 583 -42.23 -29.47 20.75
CA GLY A 583 -42.81 -29.83 19.45
C GLY A 583 -43.93 -28.91 18.94
N ARG A 584 -44.15 -27.77 19.61
CA ARG A 584 -45.21 -26.80 19.23
C ARG A 584 -44.62 -25.45 18.84
N PRO A 585 -45.02 -24.89 17.67
CA PRO A 585 -44.66 -23.53 17.30
C PRO A 585 -45.27 -22.53 18.30
N THR A 586 -44.41 -21.83 19.04
CA THR A 586 -44.77 -20.87 20.07
C THR A 586 -44.23 -19.49 19.69
N LEU A 587 -45.10 -18.48 19.66
CA LEU A 587 -44.70 -17.11 19.42
C LEU A 587 -44.06 -16.51 20.68
N CYS A 588 -42.80 -16.12 20.60
CA CYS A 588 -42.06 -15.44 21.67
C CYS A 588 -41.70 -14.00 21.27
N GLY A 589 -41.54 -13.12 22.27
CA GLY A 589 -41.30 -11.68 22.12
C GLY A 589 -42.49 -10.82 22.58
N ARG A 590 -42.27 -9.61 23.10
CA ARG A 590 -43.38 -8.74 23.54
C ARG A 590 -44.17 -8.24 22.31
N PRO A 591 -45.49 -8.03 22.45
CA PRO A 591 -46.24 -7.30 21.43
C PRO A 591 -45.72 -5.87 21.36
N ARG A 592 -45.52 -5.33 20.14
CA ARG A 592 -45.35 -3.89 19.96
C ARG A 592 -46.57 -3.23 20.61
N THR A 593 -46.37 -2.50 21.70
CA THR A 593 -47.39 -1.58 22.21
C THR A 593 -47.71 -0.62 21.08
N ALA A 594 -48.99 -0.57 20.69
CA ALA A 594 -49.52 0.29 19.63
C ALA A 594 -49.36 1.78 19.97
#